data_AF-N6YXZ3-F1
#
_entry.id   AF-N6YXZ3-F1
#
_cell.length_a   1.000
_cell.length_b   1.000
_cell.length_c   1.000
_cell.angle_alpha   90.00
_cell.angle_beta   90.00
_cell.angle_gamma   90.00
#
_symmetry.space_group_name_H-M   'P 1'
#
loop_
_entity.id
_entity.type
_entity.pdbx_description
1 polymer ?
#
loop_
_entity_poly.entity_id
_entity_poly.type
_entity_poly.pdbx_seq_one_letter_code
_entity_poly.pdbx_strand_id
1 'polypeptide(L)'
;MAEFRLRPANGYYAKLNRRLPRPEDPHGFDATGLAVSMALCRGFAGQDSGTPPFVALDFEVWGAHERACFARLLRDHRYLIEMLVTRSGAALFTSCPFKNVEAAEYVSTFEELELYFANEVDPENQFALQCKFGRHARATDIKHSLQIALALYDATMGYCLPQPQRERILEHGCFAARALGNGG
;
A
#
# COMPACT_ATOMS: atom_id res chain seq x y z
N MET A 1 18.27 7.81 8.79
CA MET A 1 16.88 7.43 8.46
C MET A 1 16.34 6.71 9.69
N ALA A 2 15.19 7.12 10.21
CA ALA A 2 14.48 6.35 11.23
C ALA A 2 13.28 5.73 10.54
N GLU A 3 13.11 4.41 10.67
CA GLU A 3 12.04 3.68 10.00
C GLU A 3 11.31 2.78 11.01
N PHE A 4 9.98 2.81 10.93
CA PHE A 4 9.11 1.87 11.60
C PHE A 4 8.40 1.04 10.54
N ARG A 5 8.44 -0.28 10.65
CA ARG A 5 7.86 -1.18 9.66
C ARG A 5 7.01 -2.25 10.33
N LEU A 6 5.75 -2.32 9.94
CA LEU A 6 4.82 -3.41 10.27
C LEU A 6 4.86 -4.45 9.15
N ARG A 7 5.08 -5.72 9.51
CA ARG A 7 5.04 -6.88 8.60
C ARG A 7 4.27 -8.03 9.26
N PRO A 8 3.71 -8.98 8.49
CA PRO A 8 3.11 -10.19 9.04
C PRO A 8 4.10 -10.90 9.95
N ALA A 9 3.63 -11.39 11.10
CA ALA A 9 4.46 -12.21 11.99
C ALA A 9 4.93 -13.49 11.27
N ASN A 10 6.11 -14.02 11.61
CA ASN A 10 6.68 -15.21 10.95
C ASN A 10 5.73 -16.42 10.88
N GLY A 11 4.85 -16.57 11.88
CA GLY A 11 3.83 -17.63 11.90
C GLY A 11 2.75 -17.52 10.81
N TYR A 12 2.60 -16.36 10.16
CA TYR A 12 1.72 -16.16 9.01
C TYR A 12 2.09 -17.11 7.86
N TYR A 13 3.38 -17.14 7.49
CA TYR A 13 3.86 -18.00 6.40
C TYR A 13 3.79 -19.48 6.75
N ALA A 14 4.09 -19.83 8.00
CA ALA A 14 3.99 -21.21 8.49
C ALA A 14 2.55 -21.74 8.44
N LYS A 15 1.55 -20.93 8.82
CA LYS A 15 0.11 -21.29 8.79
C LYS A 15 -0.42 -21.46 7.36
N LEU A 16 0.20 -20.81 6.38
CA LEU A 16 -0.13 -20.94 4.97
C LEU A 16 0.60 -22.08 4.27
N ASN A 17 1.40 -22.87 5.00
CA ASN A 17 2.33 -23.87 4.47
C ASN A 17 3.27 -23.28 3.40
N ARG A 18 3.73 -22.05 3.62
CA ARG A 18 4.63 -21.32 2.72
C ARG A 18 6.02 -21.22 3.31
N ARG A 19 7.02 -21.28 2.44
CA ARG A 19 8.42 -21.22 2.83
C ARG A 19 8.72 -19.88 3.50
N LEU A 20 9.41 -19.99 4.63
CA LEU A 20 10.07 -18.84 5.24
C LEU A 20 11.15 -18.32 4.30
N PRO A 21 11.51 -17.06 4.42
CA PRO A 21 11.82 -16.37 3.20
C PRO A 21 13.31 -15.93 3.25
N ARG A 22 14.10 -16.27 2.22
CA ARG A 22 15.60 -16.18 2.18
C ARG A 22 16.21 -15.90 0.77
N PRO A 23 17.53 -15.57 0.65
CA PRO A 23 18.19 -15.09 -0.58
C PRO A 23 18.54 -16.13 -1.66
N GLU A 24 18.56 -17.44 -1.38
CA GLU A 24 19.06 -18.46 -2.34
C GLU A 24 17.99 -19.14 -3.21
N ASP A 25 16.71 -18.73 -3.07
CA ASP A 25 15.58 -19.23 -3.87
C ASP A 25 15.02 -18.04 -4.68
N PRO A 26 15.03 -18.07 -6.03
CA PRO A 26 14.42 -17.00 -6.85
C PRO A 26 12.89 -16.86 -6.62
N HIS A 27 12.28 -17.76 -5.83
CA HIS A 27 10.92 -17.67 -5.31
C HIS A 27 10.86 -17.38 -3.77
N GLY A 28 11.96 -16.90 -3.18
CA GLY A 28 12.16 -16.57 -1.75
C GLY A 28 11.71 -15.16 -1.34
N PHE A 29 12.07 -14.67 -0.13
CA PHE A 29 11.37 -13.59 0.61
C PHE A 29 11.16 -12.27 -0.04
N ASP A 30 12.10 -11.88 -0.90
CA ASP A 30 11.98 -10.60 -1.57
C ASP A 30 10.83 -10.63 -2.59
N ALA A 31 10.13 -11.77 -2.70
CA ALA A 31 8.98 -12.01 -3.57
C ALA A 31 7.63 -12.29 -2.88
N THR A 32 7.41 -12.14 -1.56
CA THR A 32 6.03 -12.19 -0.96
C THR A 32 5.84 -11.46 0.40
N GLY A 33 4.79 -10.65 0.54
CA GLY A 33 4.46 -9.95 1.79
C GLY A 33 3.73 -8.62 1.64
N LEU A 34 3.12 -8.25 2.77
CA LEU A 34 2.42 -6.99 2.96
C LEU A 34 3.21 -6.16 3.98
N ALA A 35 3.31 -4.86 3.80
CA ALA A 35 3.92 -4.01 4.80
C ALA A 35 3.24 -2.65 4.91
N VAL A 36 3.35 -2.06 6.11
CA VAL A 36 3.16 -0.63 6.31
C VAL A 36 4.44 -0.08 6.90
N SER A 37 5.07 0.86 6.23
CA SER A 37 6.31 1.49 6.69
C SER A 37 6.11 3.00 6.87
N MET A 38 6.74 3.55 7.89
CA MET A 38 6.80 4.99 8.11
C MET A 38 8.25 5.39 8.35
N ALA A 39 8.80 6.23 7.49
CA ALA A 39 10.20 6.61 7.49
C ALA A 39 10.39 8.13 7.61
N LEU A 40 11.28 8.57 8.49
CA LEU A 40 11.75 9.95 8.56
C LEU A 40 12.99 10.13 7.67
N CYS A 41 12.82 10.92 6.61
CA CYS A 41 13.85 11.27 5.65
C CYS A 41 14.42 12.65 6.00
N ARG A 42 15.70 12.70 6.35
CA ARG A 42 16.39 13.92 6.85
C ARG A 42 16.59 15.03 5.80
N GLY A 43 16.21 14.80 4.54
CA GLY A 43 16.52 15.69 3.43
C GLY A 43 18.02 15.71 3.07
N PHE A 44 18.35 16.30 1.94
CA PHE A 44 19.73 16.58 1.54
C PHE A 44 19.77 17.82 0.65
N ALA A 45 20.84 18.61 0.77
CA ALA A 45 21.10 19.73 -0.13
C ALA A 45 21.94 19.22 -1.32
N GLY A 46 21.41 19.28 -2.53
CA GLY A 46 22.16 19.11 -3.77
C GLY A 46 22.67 20.45 -4.30
N GLN A 47 23.60 20.42 -5.27
CA GLN A 47 24.20 21.64 -5.85
C GLN A 47 23.17 22.55 -6.54
N ASP A 48 22.15 21.97 -7.19
CA ASP A 48 21.13 22.73 -7.95
C ASP A 48 19.69 22.54 -7.44
N SER A 49 19.45 21.54 -6.58
CA SER A 49 18.16 21.33 -5.91
C SER A 49 18.36 20.53 -4.62
N GLY A 50 17.64 20.92 -3.57
CA GLY A 50 17.64 20.22 -2.28
C GLY A 50 16.32 19.51 -2.04
N THR A 51 16.37 18.29 -1.51
CA THR A 51 15.19 17.61 -1.00
C THR A 51 15.00 18.00 0.47
N PRO A 52 13.92 18.71 0.85
CA PRO A 52 13.67 19.04 2.24
C PRO A 52 13.38 17.78 3.06
N PRO A 53 13.49 17.82 4.40
CA PRO A 53 13.05 16.71 5.23
C PRO A 53 11.57 16.40 5.04
N PHE A 54 11.23 15.11 5.07
CA PHE A 54 9.86 14.63 4.94
C PHE A 54 9.64 13.32 5.70
N VAL A 55 8.38 13.00 5.98
CA VAL A 55 7.94 11.67 6.42
C VAL A 55 7.34 10.93 5.23
N ALA A 56 7.83 9.74 4.95
CA ALA A 56 7.22 8.81 4.00
C ALA A 56 6.34 7.81 4.75
N LEU A 57 5.19 7.49 4.18
CA LEU A 57 4.33 6.40 4.63
C LEU A 57 4.02 5.54 3.41
N ASP A 58 4.35 4.25 3.49
CA ASP A 58 4.12 3.32 2.40
C ASP A 58 3.23 2.17 2.88
N PHE A 59 2.19 1.85 2.11
CA PHE A 59 1.55 0.54 2.14
C PHE A 59 2.07 -0.25 0.95
N GLU A 60 2.73 -1.37 1.21
CA GLU A 60 3.43 -2.16 0.20
C GLU A 60 2.78 -3.54 0.07
N VAL A 61 2.58 -3.96 -1.18
CA VAL A 61 2.19 -5.32 -1.54
C VAL A 61 3.23 -5.86 -2.50
N TRP A 62 3.92 -6.93 -2.10
CA TRP A 62 4.87 -7.61 -2.96
C TRP A 62 4.56 -9.12 -3.00
N GLY A 63 4.80 -9.72 -4.15
CA GLY A 63 4.55 -11.12 -4.43
C GLY A 63 3.23 -11.45 -5.10
N ALA A 64 3.28 -12.47 -5.95
CA ALA A 64 2.17 -12.86 -6.81
C ALA A 64 0.89 -13.20 -6.03
N HIS A 65 1.03 -13.84 -4.87
CA HIS A 65 -0.15 -14.20 -4.07
C HIS A 65 -0.80 -12.99 -3.41
N GLU A 66 -0.03 -12.18 -2.70
CA GLU A 66 -0.52 -11.00 -1.99
C GLU A 66 -1.09 -10.00 -3.00
N ARG A 67 -0.43 -9.82 -4.14
CA ARG A 67 -0.94 -9.04 -5.28
C ARG A 67 -2.27 -9.60 -5.80
N ALA A 68 -2.39 -10.91 -6.01
CA ALA A 68 -3.64 -11.52 -6.44
C ALA A 68 -4.76 -11.40 -5.39
N CYS A 69 -4.41 -11.47 -4.11
CA CYS A 69 -5.36 -11.26 -3.01
C CYS A 69 -5.83 -9.81 -2.95
N PHE A 70 -4.93 -8.83 -3.14
CA PHE A 70 -5.31 -7.43 -3.27
C PHE A 70 -6.19 -7.21 -4.50
N ALA A 71 -5.86 -7.79 -5.65
CA ALA A 71 -6.69 -7.69 -6.86
C ALA A 71 -8.13 -8.20 -6.62
N ARG A 72 -8.26 -9.30 -5.87
CA ARG A 72 -9.57 -9.83 -5.45
C ARG A 72 -10.28 -8.88 -4.48
N LEU A 73 -9.58 -8.31 -3.51
CA LEU A 73 -10.12 -7.29 -2.61
C LEU A 73 -10.63 -6.06 -3.39
N LEU A 74 -9.82 -5.54 -4.31
CA LEU A 74 -10.16 -4.43 -5.19
C LEU A 74 -11.41 -4.72 -6.01
N ARG A 75 -11.52 -5.92 -6.58
CA ARG A 75 -12.70 -6.33 -7.36
C ARG A 75 -13.95 -6.48 -6.49
N ASP A 76 -13.82 -7.18 -5.36
CA ASP A 76 -14.95 -7.51 -4.49
C ASP A 76 -15.47 -6.26 -3.72
N HIS A 77 -14.60 -5.29 -3.40
CA HIS A 77 -14.90 -4.10 -2.60
C HIS A 77 -14.45 -2.78 -3.24
N ARG A 78 -14.60 -2.69 -4.58
CA ARG A 78 -14.18 -1.56 -5.41
C ARG A 78 -14.41 -0.18 -4.78
N TYR A 79 -15.66 0.12 -4.43
CA TYR A 79 -16.05 1.42 -3.89
C TYR A 79 -15.33 1.80 -2.59
N LEU A 80 -15.11 0.82 -1.71
CA LEU A 80 -14.41 1.07 -0.43
C LEU A 80 -12.92 1.32 -0.66
N ILE A 81 -12.31 0.58 -1.59
CA ILE A 81 -10.90 0.79 -1.94
C ILE A 81 -10.69 2.13 -2.61
N GLU A 82 -11.53 2.49 -3.57
CA GLU A 82 -11.52 3.81 -4.21
C GLU A 82 -11.56 4.92 -3.17
N MET A 83 -12.55 4.86 -2.30
CA MET A 83 -12.75 5.88 -1.29
C MET A 83 -11.60 5.92 -0.26
N LEU A 84 -10.99 4.80 0.13
CA LEU A 84 -9.79 4.78 0.99
C LEU A 84 -8.57 5.37 0.26
N VAL A 85 -8.32 4.96 -0.99
CA VAL A 85 -7.16 5.41 -1.79
C VAL A 85 -7.25 6.90 -2.09
N THR A 86 -8.41 7.43 -2.49
CA THR A 86 -8.57 8.87 -2.72
C THR A 86 -8.32 9.69 -1.45
N ARG A 87 -8.69 9.17 -0.28
CA ARG A 87 -8.56 9.89 1.00
C ARG A 87 -7.19 9.82 1.64
N SER A 88 -6.39 8.80 1.31
CA SER A 88 -5.03 8.68 1.84
C SER A 88 -4.12 9.77 1.29
N GLY A 89 -4.43 10.30 0.09
CA GLY A 89 -3.51 11.16 -0.66
C GLY A 89 -2.25 10.42 -1.10
N ALA A 90 -2.31 9.09 -1.19
CA ALA A 90 -1.23 8.28 -1.68
C ALA A 90 -1.11 8.40 -3.20
N ALA A 91 0.11 8.24 -3.71
CA ALA A 91 0.39 7.99 -5.12
C ALA A 91 0.73 6.51 -5.32
N LEU A 92 0.42 5.96 -6.49
CA LEU A 92 0.83 4.61 -6.86
C LEU A 92 2.33 4.62 -7.19
N PHE A 93 3.04 3.60 -6.70
CA PHE A 93 4.44 3.34 -7.04
C PHE A 93 4.59 1.88 -7.46
N THR A 94 5.31 1.64 -8.55
CA THR A 94 5.67 0.30 -9.04
C THR A 94 7.17 0.26 -9.33
N SER A 95 7.80 -0.90 -9.12
CA SER A 95 9.23 -1.09 -9.42
C SER A 95 9.56 -1.11 -10.91
N CYS A 96 8.59 -1.41 -11.77
CA CYS A 96 8.75 -1.38 -13.23
C CYS A 96 7.71 -0.46 -13.89
N PRO A 97 8.04 0.11 -15.07
CA PRO A 97 7.11 0.94 -15.84
C PRO A 97 6.01 0.10 -16.50
N PHE A 98 4.79 0.64 -16.54
CA PHE A 98 3.64 0.05 -17.23
C PHE A 98 3.08 1.04 -18.25
N LYS A 99 3.14 0.69 -19.54
CA LYS A 99 2.79 1.61 -20.64
C LYS A 99 1.39 2.22 -20.51
N ASN A 100 0.40 1.44 -20.06
CA ASN A 100 -0.97 1.91 -19.92
C ASN A 100 -1.15 2.85 -18.70
N VAL A 101 -0.36 2.65 -17.64
CA VAL A 101 -0.33 3.54 -16.48
C VAL A 101 0.41 4.83 -16.84
N GLU A 102 1.56 4.74 -17.50
CA GLU A 102 2.35 5.90 -17.92
C GLU A 102 1.66 6.77 -18.99
N ALA A 103 0.88 6.16 -19.88
CA ALA A 103 0.11 6.87 -20.89
C ALA A 103 -1.16 7.53 -20.33
N ALA A 104 -1.58 7.18 -19.11
CA ALA A 104 -2.76 7.75 -18.49
C ALA A 104 -2.43 9.10 -17.86
N GLU A 105 -2.71 10.17 -18.59
CA GLU A 105 -2.55 11.53 -18.07
C GLU A 105 -3.75 11.94 -17.20
N TYR A 106 -3.49 12.60 -16.07
CA TYR A 106 -4.51 13.20 -15.19
C TYR A 106 -5.56 12.25 -14.63
N VAL A 107 -5.22 10.96 -14.48
CA VAL A 107 -6.07 9.99 -13.78
C VAL A 107 -5.83 10.02 -12.27
N SER A 108 -6.84 9.61 -11.51
CA SER A 108 -6.72 9.43 -10.06
C SER A 108 -5.86 8.22 -9.72
N THR A 109 -5.26 8.20 -8.53
CA THR A 109 -4.47 7.05 -8.06
C THR A 109 -5.26 5.74 -8.00
N PHE A 110 -6.58 5.82 -7.80
CA PHE A 110 -7.42 4.64 -7.89
C PHE A 110 -7.49 4.11 -9.33
N GLU A 111 -7.68 4.97 -10.33
CA GLU A 111 -7.66 4.59 -11.74
C GLU A 111 -6.28 4.07 -12.17
N GLU A 112 -5.18 4.67 -11.69
CA GLU A 112 -3.82 4.14 -11.89
C GLU A 112 -3.70 2.70 -11.37
N LEU A 113 -4.25 2.43 -10.19
CA LEU A 113 -4.25 1.11 -9.57
C LEU A 113 -5.06 0.10 -10.39
N GLU A 114 -6.21 0.52 -10.93
CA GLU A 114 -6.99 -0.31 -11.83
C GLU A 114 -6.25 -0.64 -13.13
N LEU A 115 -5.63 0.37 -13.74
CA LEU A 115 -4.81 0.20 -14.94
C LEU A 115 -3.65 -0.75 -14.66
N TYR A 116 -3.00 -0.62 -13.51
CA TYR A 116 -1.97 -1.56 -13.06
C TYR A 116 -2.50 -3.00 -13.00
N PHE A 117 -3.68 -3.24 -12.40
CA PHE A 117 -4.27 -4.57 -12.32
C PHE A 117 -4.88 -5.09 -13.64
N ALA A 118 -5.09 -4.22 -14.64
CA ALA A 118 -5.45 -4.64 -15.99
C ALA A 118 -4.28 -5.30 -16.74
N ASN A 119 -3.03 -5.15 -16.25
CA ASN A 119 -1.88 -5.86 -16.81
C ASN A 119 -1.85 -7.31 -16.33
N GLU A 120 -1.89 -8.24 -17.30
CA GLU A 120 -1.86 -9.69 -17.04
C GLU A 120 -0.54 -10.16 -16.41
N VAL A 121 0.56 -9.50 -16.73
CA VAL A 121 1.90 -9.86 -16.25
C VAL A 121 2.52 -8.67 -15.51
N ASP A 122 2.93 -8.93 -14.27
CA ASP A 122 3.80 -8.06 -13.51
C ASP A 122 5.08 -8.86 -13.18
N PRO A 123 6.25 -8.48 -13.74
CA PRO A 123 7.51 -9.20 -13.51
C PRO A 123 7.98 -9.08 -12.07
N GLU A 124 7.70 -7.96 -11.40
CA GLU A 124 8.15 -7.67 -10.03
C GLU A 124 7.11 -8.11 -8.98
N ASN A 125 5.86 -8.31 -9.41
CA ASN A 125 4.71 -8.63 -8.56
C ASN A 125 4.59 -7.66 -7.38
N GLN A 126 4.85 -6.37 -7.61
CA GLN A 126 4.99 -5.38 -6.55
C GLN A 126 4.30 -4.08 -6.91
N PHE A 127 3.62 -3.50 -5.93
CA PHE A 127 3.22 -2.10 -5.94
C PHE A 127 3.22 -1.54 -4.51
N ALA A 128 3.25 -0.22 -4.41
CA ALA A 128 3.09 0.50 -3.16
C ALA A 128 2.15 1.70 -3.34
N LEU A 129 1.43 2.04 -2.28
CA LEU A 129 0.72 3.30 -2.14
C LEU A 129 1.51 4.19 -1.18
N GLN A 130 2.10 5.26 -1.70
CA GLN A 130 3.05 6.10 -0.99
C GLN A 130 2.49 7.50 -0.72
N CYS A 131 2.55 7.95 0.54
CA CYS A 131 2.31 9.33 0.94
C CYS A 131 3.63 10.00 1.36
N LYS A 132 3.82 11.27 0.96
CA LYS A 132 4.96 12.10 1.41
C LYS A 132 4.47 13.34 2.13
N PHE A 133 4.91 13.51 3.37
CA PHE A 133 4.53 14.61 4.24
C PHE A 133 5.72 15.54 4.45
N GLY A 134 5.64 16.73 3.86
CA GLY A 134 6.65 17.77 4.06
C GLY A 134 6.52 18.47 5.42
N ARG A 135 7.40 19.46 5.66
CA ARG A 135 7.50 20.22 6.91
C ARG A 135 6.19 20.87 7.43
N HIS A 136 5.22 21.09 6.55
CA HIS A 136 3.96 21.77 6.86
C HIS A 136 2.79 20.80 7.08
N ALA A 137 3.02 19.49 6.96
CA ALA A 137 1.99 18.49 7.20
C ALA A 137 1.58 18.47 8.68
N ARG A 138 0.28 18.41 8.95
CA ARG A 138 -0.21 18.29 10.33
C ARG A 138 -0.12 16.83 10.76
N ALA A 139 0.10 16.62 12.06
CA ALA A 139 0.10 15.28 12.65
C ALA A 139 -1.23 14.53 12.39
N THR A 140 -2.35 15.26 12.29
CA THR A 140 -3.67 14.70 11.94
C THR A 140 -3.70 14.11 10.54
N ASP A 141 -3.04 14.75 9.57
CA ASP A 141 -3.01 14.31 8.18
C ASP A 141 -2.18 13.02 8.06
N ILE A 142 -1.01 12.98 8.73
CA ILE A 142 -0.14 11.79 8.81
C ILE A 142 -0.89 10.63 9.47
N LYS A 143 -1.56 10.88 10.60
CA LYS A 143 -2.32 9.86 11.34
C LYS A 143 -3.47 9.30 10.50
N HIS A 144 -4.18 10.15 9.77
CA HIS A 144 -5.28 9.74 8.91
C HIS A 144 -4.80 8.81 7.79
N SER A 145 -3.74 9.19 7.07
CA SER A 145 -3.16 8.32 6.02
C SER A 145 -2.61 7.01 6.61
N LEU A 146 -2.00 7.05 7.81
CA LEU A 146 -1.53 5.84 8.50
C LEU A 146 -2.69 4.89 8.84
N GLN A 147 -3.82 5.41 9.32
CA GLN A 147 -5.01 4.60 9.59
C GLN A 147 -5.54 3.93 8.33
N ILE A 148 -5.54 4.64 7.20
CA ILE A 148 -5.95 4.08 5.91
C ILE A 148 -4.97 2.99 5.45
N ALA A 149 -3.66 3.23 5.55
CA ALA A 149 -2.64 2.23 5.22
C ALA A 149 -2.80 0.95 6.06
N LEU A 150 -3.10 1.09 7.35
CA LEU A 150 -3.37 -0.04 8.24
C LEU A 150 -4.67 -0.79 7.89
N ALA A 151 -5.72 -0.06 7.47
CA ALA A 151 -6.96 -0.68 7.01
C ALA A 151 -6.75 -1.48 5.72
N LEU A 152 -6.02 -0.94 4.76
CA LEU A 152 -5.65 -1.64 3.52
C LEU A 152 -4.79 -2.87 3.82
N TYR A 153 -3.82 -2.74 4.72
CA TYR A 153 -3.00 -3.84 5.19
C TYR A 153 -3.83 -4.97 5.80
N ASP A 154 -4.72 -4.67 6.76
CA ASP A 154 -5.53 -5.67 7.45
C ASP A 154 -6.55 -6.34 6.51
N ALA A 155 -7.20 -5.57 5.63
CA ALA A 155 -8.12 -6.10 4.64
C ALA A 155 -7.40 -7.05 3.67
N THR A 156 -6.23 -6.66 3.17
CA THR A 156 -5.44 -7.50 2.25
C THR A 156 -4.94 -8.76 2.94
N MET A 157 -4.50 -8.64 4.20
CA MET A 157 -4.15 -9.79 5.04
C MET A 157 -5.32 -10.76 5.18
N GLY A 158 -6.55 -10.25 5.40
CA GLY A 158 -7.76 -11.07 5.48
C GLY A 158 -8.04 -11.90 4.23
N TYR A 159 -7.75 -11.35 3.04
CA TYR A 159 -7.87 -12.06 1.76
C TYR A 159 -6.80 -13.14 1.55
N CYS A 160 -5.63 -12.98 2.17
CA CYS A 160 -4.52 -13.94 2.04
C CYS A 160 -4.66 -15.18 2.96
N LEU A 161 -5.65 -15.21 3.85
CA LEU A 161 -5.88 -16.34 4.75
C LEU A 161 -6.42 -17.59 3.99
N PRO A 162 -6.20 -18.82 4.50
CA PRO A 162 -6.72 -20.04 3.87
C PRO A 162 -8.25 -20.03 3.76
N GLN A 163 -8.90 -19.45 4.77
CA GLN A 163 -10.31 -19.09 4.76
C GLN A 163 -10.39 -17.56 4.68
N PRO A 164 -10.65 -16.98 3.50
CA PRO A 164 -10.63 -15.52 3.32
C PRO A 164 -11.67 -14.82 4.19
N GLN A 165 -11.23 -13.82 4.94
CA GLN A 165 -12.09 -12.98 5.78
C GLN A 165 -12.43 -11.69 5.02
N ARG A 166 -13.32 -11.81 4.04
CA ARG A 166 -13.60 -10.72 3.08
C ARG A 166 -14.22 -9.48 3.70
N GLU A 167 -14.98 -9.68 4.78
CA GLU A 167 -15.73 -8.62 5.45
C GLU A 167 -14.85 -7.66 6.27
N ARG A 168 -13.56 -7.96 6.50
CA ARG A 168 -12.66 -7.10 7.29
C ARG A 168 -12.63 -5.65 6.81
N ILE A 169 -12.70 -5.41 5.50
CA ILE A 169 -12.71 -4.05 4.97
C ILE A 169 -13.96 -3.25 5.37
N LEU A 170 -15.08 -3.94 5.65
CA LEU A 170 -16.32 -3.31 6.12
C LEU A 170 -16.15 -2.74 7.52
N GLU A 171 -15.36 -3.40 8.37
CA GLU A 171 -15.01 -2.90 9.72
C GLU A 171 -14.26 -1.56 9.65
N HIS A 172 -13.50 -1.36 8.57
CA HIS A 172 -12.75 -0.13 8.32
C HIS A 172 -13.56 0.95 7.57
N GLY A 173 -14.70 0.59 6.99
CA GLY A 173 -15.60 1.53 6.30
C GLY A 173 -16.09 2.68 7.20
N CYS A 174 -16.13 2.47 8.52
CA CYS A 174 -16.49 3.52 9.49
C CYS A 174 -15.42 4.63 9.62
N PHE A 175 -14.13 4.35 9.37
CA PHE A 175 -13.08 5.38 9.39
C PHE A 175 -13.29 6.40 8.26
N ALA A 176 -13.79 5.92 7.13
CA ALA A 176 -14.19 6.77 6.03
C ALA A 176 -15.50 7.55 6.28
N ALA A 177 -16.51 6.94 6.88
CA ALA A 177 -17.76 7.67 7.14
C ALA A 177 -17.56 8.83 8.14
N ARG A 178 -16.72 8.65 9.17
CA ARG A 178 -16.53 9.66 10.23
C ARG A 178 -15.71 10.90 9.83
N ALA A 179 -14.88 10.82 8.79
CA ALA A 179 -14.14 11.99 8.30
C ALA A 179 -15.02 12.98 7.50
N LEU A 180 -16.26 12.60 7.13
CA LEU A 180 -17.25 13.49 6.51
C LEU A 180 -18.05 14.31 7.54
N GLY A 181 -17.88 14.04 8.85
CA GLY A 181 -18.78 14.52 9.91
C GLY A 181 -18.25 15.60 10.84
N ASN A 182 -16.98 16.02 10.75
CA ASN A 182 -16.44 17.10 11.60
C ASN A 182 -15.84 18.22 10.75
N GLY A 183 -16.72 18.88 10.00
CA GLY A 183 -16.59 20.29 9.65
C GLY A 183 -17.58 21.07 10.51
N GLY A 184 -17.15 21.43 11.72
CA GLY A 184 -17.89 22.24 12.70
C GLY A 184 -16.92 22.83 13.70
#